data_AF-A0A1T4X8N9-F1
#
_entry.id   AF-A0A1T4X8N9-F1
#
_cell.length_a   1.000
_cell.length_b   1.000
_cell.length_c   1.000
_cell.angle_alpha   90.00
_cell.angle_beta   90.00
_cell.angle_gamma   90.00
#
_symmetry.space_group_name_H-M   'P 1'
#
loop_
_entity.id
_entity.type
_entity.pdbx_description
1 polymer ?
#
loop_
_entity_poly.entity_id
_entity_poly.type
_entity_poly.pdbx_seq_one_letter_code
_entity_poly.pdbx_strand_id
1 'polypeptide(L)' 'MNERKQALIQEMLEMQKKFTAYEKSGEFNAEAYYVGEWKEYRDHYTELAAEVREIASKEANFWK' A
#
# COMPACT_ATOMS: atom_id res chain seq x y z
N MET A 1 13.63 7.73 -12.66
CA MET A 1 12.82 6.89 -11.76
C MET A 1 11.76 6.22 -12.60
N ASN A 2 11.54 4.91 -12.48
CA ASN A 2 10.50 4.22 -13.24
C ASN A 2 9.11 4.85 -12.96
N GLU A 3 8.42 5.35 -13.99
CA GLU A 3 7.12 6.04 -13.88
C GLU A 3 6.06 5.15 -13.22
N ARG A 4 6.08 3.84 -13.51
CA ARG A 4 5.21 2.86 -12.85
C ARG A 4 5.47 2.80 -11.35
N LYS A 5 6.74 2.76 -10.93
CA LYS A 5 7.12 2.75 -9.50
C LYS A 5 6.62 4.02 -8.80
N GLN A 6 6.70 5.18 -9.46
CA GLN A 6 6.20 6.43 -8.90
C GLN A 6 4.68 6.41 -8.71
N ALA A 7 3.94 5.94 -9.71
CA ALA A 7 2.48 5.82 -9.63
C ALA A 7 2.04 4.90 -8.48
N LEU A 8 2.68 3.74 -8.34
CA LEU A 8 2.42 2.81 -7.24
C LEU A 8 2.68 3.44 -5.87
N ILE A 9 3.79 4.17 -5.73
CA ILE A 9 4.13 4.86 -4.48
C ILE A 9 3.09 5.95 -4.16
N GLN A 10 2.61 6.69 -5.16
CA GLN A 10 1.56 7.70 -4.94
C GLN A 10 0.25 7.05 -4.45
N GLU A 11 -0.18 5.97 -5.09
CA GLU A 11 -1.36 5.21 -4.64
C GLU A 11 -1.19 4.72 -3.20
N MET A 12 -0.03 4.15 -2.85
CA MET A 12 0.27 3.73 -1.48
C MET A 12 0.21 4.89 -0.47
N LEU A 13 0.66 6.09 -0.84
CA LEU A 13 0.62 7.28 0.03
C LEU A 13 -0.82 7.77 0.25
N GLU A 14 -1.64 7.80 -0.80
CA GLU A 14 -3.07 8.09 -0.69
C GLU A 14 -3.76 7.06 0.20
N MET A 15 -3.37 5.79 0.05
CA MET A 15 -3.93 4.72 0.86
C MET A 15 -3.59 4.87 2.34
N GLN A 16 -2.31 5.10 2.66
CA GLN A 16 -1.87 5.36 4.03
C GLN A 16 -2.58 6.56 4.65
N LYS A 17 -2.83 7.62 3.87
CA LYS A 17 -3.57 8.79 4.34
C LYS A 17 -5.00 8.44 4.74
N LYS A 18 -5.71 7.66 3.91
CA LYS A 18 -7.08 7.20 4.21
C LYS A 18 -7.10 6.30 5.45
N PHE A 19 -6.17 5.34 5.53
CA PHE A 19 -6.08 4.45 6.69
C PHE A 19 -5.78 5.20 7.99
N THR A 20 -4.83 6.14 7.95
CA THR A 20 -4.51 6.99 9.11
C THR A 20 -5.72 7.82 9.56
N ALA A 21 -6.53 8.31 8.63
CA ALA A 21 -7.76 9.04 8.96
C ALA A 21 -8.77 8.12 9.67
N TYR A 22 -8.94 6.88 9.18
CA TYR A 22 -9.78 5.88 9.83
C TYR A 22 -9.30 5.55 11.25
N GLU A 23 -8.00 5.30 11.45
CA GLU A 23 -7.45 5.03 12.79
C GLU A 23 -7.69 6.20 13.77
N LYS A 24 -7.63 7.44 13.28
CA LYS A 24 -7.86 8.65 14.09
C LYS A 24 -9.33 8.98 14.32
N SER A 25 -10.24 8.46 13.48
CA SER A 25 -11.67 8.74 13.58
C SER A 25 -12.31 8.14 14.82
N GLY A 26 -11.71 7.09 15.38
CA GLY A 26 -12.33 6.28 16.44
C GLY A 26 -13.42 5.33 15.93
N GLU A 27 -13.67 5.28 14.62
CA GLU A 27 -14.65 4.40 13.97
C GLU A 27 -14.14 2.95 13.82
N PHE A 28 -13.18 2.54 14.65
CA PHE A 28 -12.61 1.21 14.57
C PHE A 28 -13.69 0.15 14.81
N ASN A 29 -13.89 -0.72 13.82
CA ASN A 29 -14.73 -1.89 13.91
C ASN A 29 -13.92 -3.13 13.53
N ALA A 30 -13.88 -4.12 14.43
CA ALA A 30 -13.12 -5.36 14.23
C ALA A 30 -13.61 -6.18 13.03
N GLU A 31 -14.92 -6.22 12.77
CA GLU A 31 -15.48 -6.93 11.63
C GLU A 31 -15.06 -6.27 10.31
N ALA A 32 -15.25 -4.94 10.21
CA ALA A 32 -14.77 -4.17 9.07
C ALA A 32 -13.25 -4.29 8.88
N TYR A 33 -12.50 -4.32 9.99
CA TYR A 33 -11.04 -4.41 9.99
C TYR A 33 -10.52 -5.77 9.54
N TYR A 34 -10.98 -6.87 10.13
CA TYR A 34 -10.40 -8.19 9.92
C TYR A 34 -11.07 -9.00 8.81
N VAL A 35 -12.34 -8.70 8.50
CA VAL A 35 -13.14 -9.49 7.55
C VAL A 35 -13.65 -8.64 6.39
N GLY A 36 -14.04 -7.39 6.66
CA GLY A 36 -14.67 -6.50 5.69
C GLY A 36 -13.68 -5.67 4.85
N GLU A 37 -14.14 -4.47 4.47
CA GLU A 37 -13.47 -3.59 3.49
C GLU A 37 -11.98 -3.34 3.79
N TRP A 38 -11.60 -3.25 5.06
CA TRP A 38 -10.22 -2.95 5.44
C TRP A 38 -9.30 -4.16 5.28
N LYS A 39 -9.82 -5.38 5.26
CA LYS A 39 -9.03 -6.56 4.91
C LYS A 39 -8.58 -6.46 3.46
N GLU A 40 -9.53 -6.32 2.54
CA GLU A 40 -9.25 -6.18 1.10
C GLU A 40 -8.34 -4.99 0.82
N TYR A 41 -8.58 -3.87 1.53
CA TYR A 41 -7.75 -2.68 1.45
C TYR A 41 -6.28 -2.92 1.84
N ARG A 42 -6.04 -3.65 2.93
CA ARG A 42 -4.68 -3.99 3.39
C ARG A 42 -4.03 -5.04 2.50
N ASP A 43 -4.81 -5.97 1.95
CA ASP A 43 -4.32 -6.97 1.00
C ASP A 43 -3.80 -6.26 -0.27
N HIS A 44 -4.59 -5.34 -0.83
CA HIS A 44 -4.19 -4.50 -1.97
C HIS A 44 -2.93 -3.68 -1.68
N TYR A 45 -2.86 -3.03 -0.51
CA TYR A 45 -1.66 -2.30 -0.10
C TYR A 45 -0.41 -3.20 -0.07
N THR A 46 -0.57 -4.44 0.39
CA THR A 46 0.52 -5.43 0.46
C THR A 46 0.98 -5.84 -0.94
N GLU A 47 0.06 -6.01 -1.88
CA GLU A 47 0.38 -6.29 -3.29
C GLU A 47 1.16 -5.15 -3.94
N LEU A 48 0.72 -3.90 -3.76
CA LEU A 48 1.45 -2.71 -4.24
C LEU A 48 2.86 -2.65 -3.65
N ALA A 49 3.00 -2.90 -2.36
CA ALA A 49 4.30 -2.90 -1.68
C ALA A 49 5.24 -3.98 -2.24
N ALA A 50 4.69 -5.15 -2.59
CA ALA A 50 5.46 -6.22 -3.23
C ALA A 50 5.92 -5.82 -4.65
N GLU A 51 5.05 -5.21 -5.45
CA GLU A 51 5.40 -4.73 -6.81
C GLU A 51 6.49 -3.64 -6.75
N VAL A 52 6.35 -2.65 -5.86
CA VAL A 52 7.36 -1.60 -5.66
C VAL A 52 8.70 -2.20 -5.24
N ARG A 53 8.70 -3.17 -4.32
CA ARG A 53 9.92 -3.86 -3.88
C ARG A 53 10.58 -4.61 -5.02
N GLU A 54 9.81 -5.30 -5.84
CA GLU A 54 10.32 -6.06 -6.99
C GLU A 54 10.96 -5.13 -8.04
N ILE A 55 10.33 -3.99 -8.35
CA ILE A 55 10.92 -2.99 -9.24
C ILE A 55 12.22 -2.45 -8.65
N ALA A 56 12.24 -2.11 -7.36
CA ALA A 56 13.44 -1.60 -6.69
C ALA A 56 14.59 -2.64 -6.67
N SER A 57 14.25 -3.91 -6.46
CA SER A 57 15.21 -5.02 -6.52
C SER A 57 15.83 -5.16 -7.91
N LYS A 58 15.00 -5.13 -8.96
CA LYS A 58 15.46 -5.15 -10.36
C LYS A 58 16.36 -3.97 -10.68
N GLU A 59 15.96 -2.75 -10.29
CA GLU A 59 16.78 -1.56 -10.47
C GLU A 59 18.13 -1.72 -9.76
N ALA A 60 18.16 -2.14 -8.49
CA ALA A 60 19.40 -2.30 -7.73
C ALA A 60 20.33 -3.39 -8.31
N ASN A 61 19.77 -4.49 -8.82
CA ASN A 61 20.55 -5.58 -9.41
C ASN A 61 20.99 -5.29 -10.86
N PHE A 62 20.34 -4.37 -11.57
CA PHE A 62 20.74 -3.96 -12.92
C PHE A 62 22.05 -3.14 -12.93
N TRP A 63 22.44 -2.58 -11.78
CA TRP A 63 23.68 -1.82 -11.60
C TRP A 63 24.85 -2.67 -11.04
N LYS A 64 24.71 -4.00 -10.99
CA LYS A 64 25.79 -4.96 -10.64
C LYS A 64 26.31 -5.66 -11.89
#